data_AF-A0A349GBV4-F1
#
_entry.id   AF-A0A349GBV4-F1
#
_cell.length_a   1.000
_cell.length_b   1.000
_cell.length_c   1.000
_cell.angle_alpha   90.00
_cell.angle_beta   90.00
_cell.angle_gamma   90.00
#
_symmetry.space_group_name_H-M   'P 1'
#
loop_
_entity.id
_entity.type
_entity.pdbx_description
1 polymer ?
#
loop_
_entity_poly.entity_id
_entity_poly.type
_entity_poly.pdbx_seq_one_letter_code
_entity_poly.pdbx_strand_id
1 'polypeptide(L)'
;IADTVKSIFKDIYEGPEKFPIKDVGGYSWRPSPTSEHRWGLAIDINATENYMIRKDGTVVAGSFWLPGDNPYSMRPDGDVVRAFKKHGFTWGGDAWPMSNDYMHFSFLGE
;
A
#
# COMPACT_ATOMS: atom_id res chain seq x y z
N ILE A 1 15.90 -6.02 -0.60
CA ILE A 1 14.60 -5.44 -1.05
C ILE A 1 13.87 -6.34 -2.03
N ALA A 2 14.38 -6.60 -3.25
CA ALA A 2 13.62 -7.39 -4.24
C ALA A 2 13.16 -8.78 -3.73
N ASP A 3 14.04 -9.55 -3.08
CA ASP A 3 13.65 -10.86 -2.53
C ASP A 3 12.74 -10.74 -1.30
N THR A 4 12.85 -9.64 -0.55
CA THR A 4 11.89 -9.29 0.51
C THR A 4 10.50 -9.08 -0.08
N VAL A 5 10.38 -8.31 -1.16
CA VAL A 5 9.11 -8.09 -1.87
C VAL A 5 8.54 -9.40 -2.38
N LYS A 6 9.34 -10.28 -3.00
CA LYS A 6 8.86 -11.62 -3.39
C LYS A 6 8.30 -12.41 -2.20
N SER A 7 8.96 -12.32 -1.04
CA SER A 7 8.51 -12.99 0.20
C SER A 7 7.20 -12.40 0.72
N ILE A 8 7.01 -11.09 0.64
CA ILE A 8 5.74 -10.41 0.98
C ILE A 8 4.60 -10.94 0.10
N PHE A 9 4.76 -10.92 -1.22
CA PHE A 9 3.72 -11.41 -2.13
C PHE A 9 3.44 -12.91 -1.96
N LYS A 10 4.45 -13.70 -1.60
CA LYS A 10 4.26 -15.09 -1.21
C LYS A 10 3.40 -15.21 0.06
N ASP A 11 3.72 -14.45 1.11
CA ASP A 11 2.93 -14.44 2.36
C ASP A 11 1.46 -14.05 2.08
N ILE A 12 1.21 -13.06 1.21
CA ILE A 12 -0.15 -12.66 0.78
C ILE A 12 -0.85 -13.80 0.04
N TYR A 13 -0.17 -14.46 -0.90
CA TYR A 13 -0.73 -15.56 -1.67
C TYR A 13 -1.06 -16.78 -0.81
N GLU A 14 -0.21 -17.09 0.16
CA GLU A 14 -0.40 -18.22 1.08
C GLU A 14 -1.43 -17.91 2.18
N GLY A 15 -1.65 -16.63 2.50
CA GLY A 15 -2.60 -16.15 3.49
C GLY A 15 -4.05 -16.62 3.28
N PRO A 16 -4.84 -16.74 4.36
CA PRO A 16 -6.23 -17.20 4.30
C PRO A 16 -7.19 -16.23 3.60
N GLU A 17 -6.92 -14.92 3.58
CA GLU A 17 -7.79 -13.91 2.96
C GLU A 17 -7.85 -14.07 1.43
N LYS A 18 -6.80 -14.64 0.82
CA LYS A 18 -6.63 -14.75 -0.65
C LYS A 18 -6.92 -13.42 -1.33
N PHE A 19 -6.36 -12.34 -0.77
CA PHE A 19 -6.62 -10.98 -1.21
C PHE A 19 -6.32 -10.81 -2.71
N PRO A 20 -7.30 -10.37 -3.52
CA PRO A 20 -7.10 -10.22 -4.95
C PRO A 20 -6.31 -8.95 -5.28
N ILE A 21 -5.24 -9.11 -6.06
CA ILE A 21 -4.41 -8.00 -6.52
C ILE A 21 -4.70 -7.78 -8.01
N LYS A 22 -5.32 -6.64 -8.31
CA LYS A 22 -5.71 -6.19 -9.64
C LYS A 22 -4.61 -5.34 -10.28
N ASP A 23 -3.99 -4.46 -9.51
CA ASP A 23 -2.89 -3.61 -9.96
C ASP A 23 -1.83 -3.42 -8.86
N VAL A 24 -0.58 -3.26 -9.31
CA VAL A 24 0.57 -3.01 -8.45
C VAL A 24 1.42 -1.90 -9.06
N GLY A 25 1.69 -0.86 -8.30
CA GLY A 25 2.67 0.18 -8.59
C GLY A 25 3.97 -0.07 -7.83
N GLY A 26 5.12 0.21 -8.44
CA GLY A 26 6.43 0.06 -7.79
C GLY A 26 7.34 1.23 -8.15
N TYR A 27 8.50 0.96 -8.74
CA TYR A 27 9.39 2.03 -9.19
C TYR A 27 8.68 2.98 -10.17
N SER A 28 8.79 4.27 -9.91
CA SER A 28 8.35 5.33 -10.79
C SER A 28 9.29 6.52 -10.64
N TRP A 29 9.89 6.97 -11.75
CA TRP A 29 10.73 8.16 -11.70
C TRP A 29 9.89 9.37 -11.28
N ARG A 30 10.33 10.09 -10.24
CA ARG A 30 9.69 11.31 -9.76
C ARG A 30 10.72 12.42 -9.54
N PRO A 31 10.38 13.69 -9.81
CA PRO A 31 11.27 14.81 -9.54
C PRO A 31 11.49 15.03 -8.03
N SER A 32 10.45 14.79 -7.20
CA SER A 32 10.54 14.94 -5.74
C SER A 32 11.57 13.98 -5.14
N PRO A 33 12.56 14.46 -4.36
CA PRO A 33 13.60 13.63 -3.76
C PRO A 33 13.09 12.70 -2.66
N THR A 34 11.93 12.97 -2.08
CA THR A 34 11.41 12.23 -0.92
C THR A 34 10.47 11.08 -1.30
N SER A 35 10.18 10.86 -2.59
CA SER A 35 9.26 9.79 -2.98
C SER A 35 10.00 8.46 -3.09
N GLU A 36 9.70 7.51 -2.19
CA GLU A 36 10.33 6.18 -2.21
C GLU A 36 10.07 5.37 -3.49
N HIS A 37 9.01 5.67 -4.25
CA HIS A 37 8.81 5.12 -5.59
C HIS A 37 9.99 5.41 -6.53
N ARG A 38 10.66 6.56 -6.38
CA ARG A 38 11.83 6.89 -7.21
C ARG A 38 13.03 6.01 -6.92
N TRP A 39 13.07 5.39 -5.74
CA TRP A 39 14.16 4.50 -5.31
C TRP A 39 13.77 3.02 -5.43
N GLY A 40 12.53 2.73 -5.86
CA GLY A 40 12.01 1.36 -5.91
C GLY A 40 11.80 0.77 -4.51
N LEU A 41 11.55 1.62 -3.51
CA LEU A 41 11.37 1.23 -2.11
C LEU A 41 9.90 1.30 -1.65
N ALA A 42 9.00 1.79 -2.51
CA ALA A 42 7.57 1.80 -2.27
C ALA A 42 6.79 0.90 -3.22
N ILE A 43 5.67 0.38 -2.73
CA ILE A 43 4.69 -0.42 -3.47
C ILE A 43 3.29 0.14 -3.23
N ASP A 44 2.54 0.33 -4.30
CA ASP A 44 1.10 0.65 -4.24
C ASP A 44 0.29 -0.58 -4.68
N ILE A 45 -0.82 -0.90 -4.01
CA ILE A 45 -1.72 -2.00 -4.40
C ILE A 45 -3.15 -1.50 -4.60
N ASN A 46 -3.75 -1.88 -5.74
CA ASN A 46 -5.15 -1.63 -6.06
C ASN A 46 -5.54 -0.15 -5.84
N ALA A 47 -4.84 0.77 -6.52
CA ALA A 47 -4.89 2.20 -6.21
C ALA A 47 -6.30 2.81 -6.28
N THR A 48 -7.15 2.34 -7.19
CA THR A 48 -8.54 2.80 -7.30
C THR A 48 -9.36 2.49 -6.04
N GLU A 49 -9.18 1.30 -5.48
CA GLU A 49 -9.92 0.78 -4.31
C GLU A 49 -9.23 1.04 -2.97
N ASN A 50 -8.07 1.68 -2.98
CA ASN A 50 -7.29 2.05 -1.81
C ASN A 50 -6.75 3.47 -1.98
N TYR A 51 -7.67 4.42 -2.16
CA TYR A 51 -7.35 5.82 -2.39
C TYR A 51 -6.35 6.44 -1.39
N MET A 52 -5.77 7.57 -1.80
CA MET A 52 -5.11 8.49 -0.89
C MET A 52 -6.08 9.62 -0.58
N ILE A 53 -6.35 9.82 0.70
CA ILE A 53 -7.25 10.86 1.19
C ILE A 53 -6.54 11.73 2.23
N ARG A 54 -6.64 13.05 2.08
CA ARG A 54 -6.18 14.01 3.08
C ARG A 54 -7.15 14.10 4.24
N LYS A 55 -6.67 14.60 5.37
CA LYS A 55 -7.50 14.81 6.58
C LYS A 55 -8.70 15.75 6.36
N ASP A 56 -8.64 16.63 5.37
CA ASP A 56 -9.75 17.52 4.97
C ASP A 56 -10.80 16.85 4.06
N GLY A 57 -10.62 15.56 3.74
CA GLY A 57 -11.51 14.78 2.89
C GLY A 57 -11.15 14.81 1.39
N THR A 58 -10.12 15.57 1.00
CA THR A 58 -9.69 15.63 -0.41
C THR A 58 -9.06 14.31 -0.84
N VAL A 59 -9.63 13.68 -1.87
CA VAL A 59 -9.05 12.53 -2.54
C VAL A 59 -7.93 13.01 -3.48
N VAL A 60 -6.72 12.49 -3.30
CA VAL A 60 -5.52 12.88 -4.06
C VAL A 60 -5.23 11.87 -5.17
N ALA A 61 -5.50 10.59 -4.93
CA ALA A 61 -5.32 9.50 -5.87
C ALA A 61 -6.30 8.36 -5.56
N GLY A 62 -6.64 7.55 -6.56
CA GLY A 62 -7.66 6.50 -6.42
C GLY A 62 -9.08 7.05 -6.42
N SER A 63 -10.03 6.26 -5.90
CA SER A 63 -11.45 6.64 -5.91
C SER A 63 -12.17 6.36 -4.59
N PHE A 64 -11.90 5.24 -3.93
CA PHE A 64 -12.56 4.88 -2.68
C PHE A 64 -11.71 3.94 -1.83
N TRP A 65 -12.20 3.64 -0.62
CA TRP A 65 -11.70 2.59 0.26
C TRP A 65 -12.88 2.01 1.05
N LEU A 66 -13.27 0.77 0.74
CA LEU A 66 -14.46 0.11 1.28
C LEU A 66 -14.12 -1.31 1.80
N PRO A 67 -13.29 -1.44 2.86
CA PRO A 67 -12.82 -2.74 3.31
C PRO A 67 -13.98 -3.61 3.84
N GLY A 68 -14.07 -4.85 3.37
CA GLY A 68 -15.16 -5.78 3.71
C GLY A 68 -16.34 -5.75 2.74
N ASP A 69 -16.62 -4.60 2.11
CA ASP A 69 -17.65 -4.48 1.08
C ASP A 69 -17.08 -4.67 -0.34
N ASN A 70 -15.87 -4.16 -0.59
CA ASN A 70 -15.15 -4.36 -1.84
C ASN A 70 -13.95 -5.30 -1.63
N PRO A 71 -13.83 -6.41 -2.38
CA PRO A 71 -12.76 -7.39 -2.18
C PRO A 71 -11.35 -6.86 -2.53
N TYR A 72 -11.24 -5.75 -3.26
CA TYR A 72 -9.97 -5.12 -3.62
C TYR A 72 -9.56 -4.00 -2.64
N SER A 73 -10.40 -3.66 -1.65
CA SER A 73 -10.07 -2.70 -0.59
C SER A 73 -9.42 -3.41 0.59
N MET A 74 -8.18 -3.03 0.89
CA MET A 74 -7.37 -3.61 1.96
C MET A 74 -7.91 -3.26 3.34
N ARG A 75 -7.93 -4.25 4.24
CA ARG A 75 -8.25 -4.05 5.66
C ARG A 75 -6.98 -3.68 6.44
N PRO A 76 -7.03 -2.78 7.44
CA PRO A 76 -5.87 -2.46 8.28
C PRO A 76 -5.25 -3.69 9.00
N ASP A 77 -6.09 -4.69 9.29
CA ASP A 77 -5.72 -5.96 9.91
C ASP A 77 -5.69 -7.12 8.91
N GLY A 78 -5.73 -6.84 7.61
CA GLY A 78 -5.73 -7.85 6.54
C GLY A 78 -4.35 -8.46 6.27
N ASP A 79 -4.33 -9.53 5.47
CA ASP A 79 -3.12 -10.28 5.14
C ASP A 79 -2.09 -9.41 4.41
N VAL A 80 -2.53 -8.49 3.54
CA VAL A 80 -1.63 -7.56 2.84
C VAL A 80 -0.87 -6.67 3.82
N VAL A 81 -1.60 -5.94 4.66
CA VAL A 81 -0.98 -5.01 5.63
C VAL A 81 -0.08 -5.76 6.61
N ARG A 82 -0.51 -6.94 7.09
CA ARG A 82 0.30 -7.80 7.97
C ARG A 82 1.57 -8.29 7.29
N ALA A 83 1.50 -8.73 6.03
CA ALA A 83 2.66 -9.21 5.28
C ALA A 83 3.69 -8.09 5.11
N PHE A 84 3.28 -6.91 4.64
CA PHE A 84 4.21 -5.78 4.50
C PHE A 84 4.85 -5.38 5.84
N LYS A 85 4.04 -5.22 6.90
CA LYS A 85 4.55 -4.87 8.25
C LYS A 85 5.50 -5.92 8.81
N LYS A 86 5.22 -7.22 8.60
CA LYS A 86 6.11 -8.33 9.00
C LYS A 86 7.51 -8.20 8.40
N HIS A 87 7.62 -7.64 7.19
CA HIS A 87 8.89 -7.45 6.47
C HIS A 87 9.47 -6.03 6.59
N GLY A 88 8.96 -5.23 7.53
CA GLY A 88 9.52 -3.92 7.89
C GLY A 88 9.00 -2.74 7.09
N PHE A 89 7.98 -2.92 6.25
CA PHE A 89 7.34 -1.81 5.56
C PHE A 89 6.35 -1.09 6.48
N THR A 90 6.28 0.22 6.29
CA THR A 90 5.30 1.13 6.88
C THR A 90 4.10 1.25 5.93
N TRP A 91 2.89 1.27 6.46
CA TRP A 91 1.66 1.39 5.67
C TRP A 91 1.11 2.82 5.71
N GLY A 92 0.88 3.44 4.56
CA GLY A 92 0.39 4.81 4.46
C GLY A 92 -1.01 5.03 5.05
N GLY A 93 -1.76 3.96 5.33
CA GLY A 93 -3.06 4.03 6.00
C GLY A 93 -2.99 4.41 7.49
N ASP A 94 -1.83 4.26 8.14
CA ASP A 94 -1.63 4.64 9.56
C ASP A 94 -0.30 5.36 9.88
N ALA A 95 0.56 5.57 8.88
CA ALA A 95 1.88 6.18 9.08
C ALA A 95 1.86 7.71 9.20
N TRP A 96 0.93 8.38 8.52
CA TRP A 96 1.03 9.81 8.28
C TRP A 96 -0.10 10.62 8.96
N PRO A 97 0.22 11.74 9.63
CA PRO A 97 -0.77 12.46 10.46
C PRO A 97 -1.78 13.30 9.65
N MET A 98 -1.46 13.60 8.39
CA MET A 98 -2.22 14.56 7.56
C MET A 98 -2.94 13.91 6.38
N SER A 99 -2.69 12.63 6.11
CA SER A 99 -3.31 11.87 5.02
C SER A 99 -3.25 10.39 5.31
N ASN A 100 -4.25 9.66 4.85
CA ASN A 100 -4.22 8.22 4.80
C ASN A 100 -4.06 7.81 3.35
N ASP A 101 -2.99 7.08 3.07
CA ASP A 101 -2.70 6.54 1.74
C ASP A 101 -2.81 5.03 1.78
N TYR A 102 -4.01 4.52 1.50
CA TYR A 102 -4.32 3.14 1.79
C TYR A 102 -3.64 2.18 0.83
N MET A 103 -3.32 2.60 -0.40
CA MET A 103 -2.59 1.76 -1.37
C MET A 103 -1.12 1.59 -1.02
N HIS A 104 -0.55 2.52 -0.26
CA HIS A 104 0.89 2.74 -0.21
C HIS A 104 1.62 1.99 0.91
N PHE A 105 2.73 1.37 0.56
CA PHE A 105 3.69 0.77 1.49
C PHE A 105 5.09 1.32 1.21
N SER A 106 5.75 1.79 2.26
CA SER A 106 7.04 2.50 2.23
C SER A 106 8.07 1.75 3.08
N PHE A 107 9.29 1.54 2.58
CA PHE A 107 10.30 0.73 3.29
C PHE A 107 11.08 1.55 4.31
N LEU A 108 11.38 2.83 4.04
CA LEU A 108 12.02 3.72 5.02
C LEU A 108 10.98 4.49 5.85
N GLY A 109 9.71 4.45 5.44
CA GLY A 109 8.61 5.07 6.17
C GLY A 109 8.43 6.55 5.88
N GLU A 110 9.03 7.03 4.79
CA GLU A 110 8.84 8.39 4.26
C GLU A 110 7.63 8.47 3.32
#